data_AF-A0A1C6RJ89-F1
#
_entry.id   AF-A0A1C6RJ89-F1
#
_cell.length_a   1.000
_cell.length_b   1.000
_cell.length_c   1.000
_cell.angle_alpha   90.00
_cell.angle_beta   90.00
_cell.angle_gamma   90.00
#
_symmetry.space_group_name_H-M   'P 1'
#
loop_
_entity.id
_entity.type
_entity.pdbx_description
1 polymer ?
#
loop_
_entity_poly.entity_id
_entity_poly.type
_entity_poly.pdbx_seq_one_letter_code
_entity_poly.pdbx_strand_id
1 'polypeptide(L)'
;MSEHETEEHAVTADQSRPTSRRRVIRGAVVAGAGVGAAAAVATPARAAAGDPVLLDEANDAGTAETLLVGGSSAGPTLALDHAIDRSPLILSQTPAAALPEELPTGSLAIDESGDLVIGGRANTRAYVNTSRWANRTLAVPPRRVLDTRSINSWGDYVVGGAGNVDATGKLRAKTSIHLSISTLPEVEPGRALAAYVNVTVAGTVAGGFLTAHSASVATPGTSSLNWWGPNQILSNLVEVQLGAYGGRGFSFSIYTASATSVIVDVSGLILANPAAP
;
A
#
# COMPACT_ATOMS: atom_id res chain seq x y z
N MET A 1 -81.93 -0.87 -18.02
CA MET A 1 -81.36 0.42 -17.55
C MET A 1 -79.87 0.32 -17.85
N SER A 2 -79.39 1.20 -18.70
CA SER A 2 -78.35 1.01 -19.73
C SER A 2 -76.98 0.47 -19.28
N GLU A 3 -76.42 -0.44 -20.09
CA GLU A 3 -74.98 -0.62 -20.31
C GLU A 3 -74.45 0.53 -21.19
N HIS A 4 -73.18 0.93 -20.99
CA HIS A 4 -72.20 1.21 -22.06
C HIS A 4 -70.79 1.47 -21.47
N GLU A 5 -69.78 0.75 -21.97
CA GLU A 5 -68.35 1.06 -21.84
C GLU A 5 -67.98 2.39 -22.53
N THR A 6 -66.89 3.07 -22.11
CA THR A 6 -65.66 3.37 -22.91
C THR A 6 -64.80 4.49 -22.26
N GLU A 7 -63.53 4.15 -21.99
CA GLU A 7 -62.24 4.90 -22.02
C GLU A 7 -61.98 6.33 -21.46
N GLU A 8 -60.80 6.40 -20.81
CA GLU A 8 -59.72 7.39 -20.92
C GLU A 8 -59.85 8.78 -20.26
N HIS A 9 -59.07 9.01 -19.19
CA HIS A 9 -57.87 9.86 -19.27
C HIS A 9 -57.11 9.88 -17.94
N ALA A 10 -55.87 9.37 -17.98
CA ALA A 10 -54.86 9.65 -16.99
C ALA A 10 -54.47 11.14 -17.06
N VAL A 11 -54.37 11.79 -15.90
CA VAL A 11 -53.58 13.02 -15.77
C VAL A 11 -52.52 12.78 -14.69
N THR A 12 -51.33 12.51 -15.21
CA THR A 12 -50.03 12.52 -14.58
C THR A 12 -49.82 13.76 -13.72
N ALA A 13 -49.56 13.59 -12.42
CA ALA A 13 -48.73 14.53 -11.69
C ALA A 13 -47.28 14.27 -12.12
N ASP A 14 -46.82 15.09 -13.06
CA ASP A 14 -45.43 15.21 -13.46
C ASP A 14 -44.58 15.60 -12.24
N GLN A 15 -44.00 14.60 -11.57
CA GLN A 15 -42.84 14.87 -10.72
C GLN A 15 -41.64 15.01 -11.65
N SER A 16 -41.40 16.26 -12.05
CA SER A 16 -40.13 16.69 -12.64
C SER A 16 -38.97 16.13 -11.82
N ARG A 17 -38.32 15.12 -12.38
CA ARG A 17 -37.13 14.50 -11.78
C ARG A 17 -36.01 15.55 -11.76
N PRO A 18 -35.32 15.79 -10.64
CA PRO A 18 -34.16 16.67 -10.64
C PRO A 18 -33.08 16.11 -11.58
N THR A 19 -32.67 16.94 -12.54
CA THR A 19 -31.84 16.64 -13.72
C THR A 19 -30.32 16.68 -13.47
N SER A 20 -29.83 16.53 -12.23
CA SER A 20 -28.39 16.64 -11.93
C SER A 20 -27.60 15.31 -11.95
N ARG A 21 -27.92 14.38 -12.86
CA ARG A 21 -27.29 13.04 -12.85
C ARG A 21 -26.24 12.89 -13.95
N ARG A 22 -24.99 12.66 -13.56
CA ARG A 22 -23.88 12.37 -14.47
C ARG A 22 -24.03 10.94 -15.03
N ARG A 23 -24.36 10.83 -16.32
CA ARG A 23 -24.53 9.55 -17.02
C ARG A 23 -23.52 9.48 -18.18
N VAL A 24 -22.57 8.54 -18.12
CA VAL A 24 -21.65 8.29 -19.24
C VAL A 24 -22.38 7.42 -20.26
N ILE A 25 -22.62 7.94 -21.46
CA ILE A 25 -23.31 7.20 -22.53
C ILE A 25 -22.31 6.77 -23.61
N ARG A 26 -21.84 5.52 -23.50
CA ARG A 26 -21.20 4.62 -24.50
C ARG A 26 -19.73 4.82 -24.92
N GLY A 27 -18.93 3.79 -24.61
CA GLY A 27 -18.13 3.04 -25.59
C GLY A 27 -16.73 3.55 -25.96
N ALA A 28 -15.72 3.25 -25.14
CA ALA A 28 -14.33 3.26 -25.58
C ALA A 28 -13.64 1.96 -25.14
N VAL A 29 -13.15 1.21 -26.12
CA VAL A 29 -12.21 0.09 -25.93
C VAL A 29 -10.83 0.71 -25.79
N VAL A 30 -10.13 0.44 -24.69
CA VAL A 30 -8.68 0.69 -24.60
C VAL A 30 -8.01 -0.67 -24.55
N ALA A 31 -7.34 -1.00 -25.66
CA ALA A 31 -6.54 -2.19 -25.79
C ALA A 31 -5.29 -2.10 -24.91
N GLY A 32 -4.96 -3.21 -24.24
CA GLY A 32 -3.74 -3.36 -23.46
C GLY A 32 -2.46 -3.25 -24.31
N ALA A 33 -1.37 -2.91 -23.64
CA ALA A 33 -0.04 -2.80 -24.23
C ALA A 33 0.50 -4.19 -24.63
N GLY A 34 0.11 -4.66 -25.82
CA GLY A 34 0.88 -5.62 -26.59
C GLY A 34 1.86 -4.87 -27.48
N VAL A 35 3.10 -5.34 -27.54
CA VAL A 35 4.17 -4.81 -28.42
C VAL A 35 3.60 -4.65 -29.84
N GLY A 36 3.34 -3.40 -30.26
CA GLY A 36 2.82 -3.06 -31.59
C GLY A 36 1.38 -2.52 -31.65
N ALA A 37 0.62 -2.45 -30.55
CA ALA A 37 -0.69 -1.77 -30.56
C ALA A 37 -0.50 -0.27 -30.27
N ALA A 38 -0.82 0.58 -31.25
CA ALA A 38 -0.92 2.01 -31.02
C ALA A 38 -1.93 2.25 -29.88
N ALA A 39 -1.45 2.81 -28.76
CA ALA A 39 -2.33 3.33 -27.74
C ALA A 39 -3.19 4.41 -28.40
N ALA A 40 -4.45 4.11 -28.68
CA ALA A 40 -5.41 5.13 -29.02
C ALA A 40 -5.59 5.98 -27.76
N VAL A 41 -4.82 7.06 -27.67
CA VAL A 41 -5.06 8.13 -26.70
C VAL A 41 -6.38 8.77 -27.14
N ALA A 42 -7.50 8.21 -26.68
CA ALA A 42 -8.76 8.91 -26.76
C ALA A 42 -8.56 10.23 -26.01
N THR A 43 -8.81 11.36 -26.67
CA THR A 43 -8.84 12.65 -26.00
C THR A 43 -9.85 12.52 -24.86
N PRO A 44 -9.46 12.79 -23.59
CA PRO A 44 -10.32 12.50 -22.47
C PRO A 44 -11.64 13.26 -22.62
N ALA A 45 -12.77 12.54 -22.57
CA ALA A 45 -14.07 13.15 -22.39
C ALA A 45 -14.09 13.82 -21.00
N ARG A 46 -14.34 15.13 -20.94
CA ARG A 46 -14.32 15.96 -19.72
C ARG A 46 -15.58 16.83 -19.72
N ALA A 47 -16.05 17.30 -18.57
CA ALA A 47 -17.17 18.25 -18.51
C ALA A 47 -17.11 19.27 -17.39
N ALA A 48 -17.84 20.36 -17.57
CA ALA A 48 -17.97 21.46 -16.62
C ALA A 48 -18.35 20.98 -15.20
N ALA A 49 -17.92 21.73 -14.18
CA ALA A 49 -18.22 21.42 -12.79
C ALA A 49 -19.74 21.42 -12.55
N GLY A 50 -20.30 20.27 -12.19
CA GLY A 50 -21.75 20.07 -12.02
C GLY A 50 -22.47 19.45 -13.23
N ASP A 51 -21.96 19.60 -14.45
CA ASP A 51 -22.63 19.12 -15.66
C ASP A 51 -22.33 17.64 -15.97
N PRO A 52 -23.23 16.94 -16.70
CA PRO A 52 -22.97 15.60 -17.21
C PRO A 52 -21.86 15.62 -18.26
N VAL A 53 -21.01 14.60 -18.26
CA VAL A 53 -20.02 14.37 -19.34
C VAL A 53 -20.73 13.72 -20.52
N LEU A 54 -20.88 14.48 -21.60
CA LEU A 54 -21.45 14.03 -22.86
C LEU A 54 -20.30 13.60 -23.78
N LEU A 55 -20.35 12.37 -24.29
CA LEU A 55 -19.43 11.90 -25.31
C LEU A 55 -19.71 12.61 -26.63
N ASP A 56 -18.66 12.85 -27.42
CA ASP A 56 -18.67 13.56 -28.72
C ASP A 56 -19.02 15.07 -28.67
N GLU A 57 -19.10 15.66 -27.48
CA GLU A 57 -19.22 17.10 -27.27
C GLU A 57 -17.94 17.69 -26.66
N ALA A 58 -17.67 18.97 -26.94
CA ALA A 58 -16.62 19.69 -26.23
C ALA A 58 -17.08 19.97 -24.81
N ASN A 59 -16.47 19.31 -23.82
CA ASN A 59 -16.80 19.63 -22.44
C ASN A 59 -15.55 19.92 -21.56
N ASP A 60 -15.60 21.04 -20.83
CA ASP A 60 -14.45 21.73 -20.22
C ASP A 60 -14.76 22.09 -18.77
N ALA A 61 -13.92 21.61 -17.83
CA ALA A 61 -14.05 21.86 -16.39
C ALA A 61 -13.21 23.07 -15.91
N GLY A 62 -12.47 23.72 -16.80
CA GLY A 62 -11.46 24.72 -16.41
C GLY A 62 -10.45 24.12 -15.42
N THR A 63 -10.10 24.89 -14.39
CA THR A 63 -9.15 24.47 -13.33
C THR A 63 -9.82 23.79 -12.13
N ALA A 64 -11.13 23.52 -12.19
CA ALA A 64 -11.87 22.96 -11.06
C ALA A 64 -11.70 21.44 -10.97
N GLU A 65 -11.46 20.93 -9.75
CA GLU A 65 -11.38 19.49 -9.50
C GLU A 65 -12.75 18.82 -9.68
N THR A 66 -12.79 17.72 -10.43
CA THR A 66 -13.99 16.86 -10.49
C THR A 66 -13.99 15.95 -9.27
N LEU A 67 -14.76 16.34 -8.25
CA LEU A 67 -14.90 15.57 -7.02
C LEU A 67 -16.14 14.68 -7.08
N LEU A 68 -15.96 13.35 -6.94
CA LEU A 68 -17.06 12.41 -6.75
C LEU A 68 -17.37 12.31 -5.25
N VAL A 69 -18.36 13.07 -4.78
CA VAL A 69 -18.77 13.06 -3.35
C VAL A 69 -20.06 12.27 -3.17
N GLY A 70 -20.01 11.23 -2.32
CA GLY A 70 -21.18 10.43 -1.96
C GLY A 70 -21.61 9.42 -3.03
N GLY A 71 -22.82 8.90 -2.86
CA GLY A 71 -23.43 7.87 -3.71
C GLY A 71 -24.02 6.71 -2.89
N SER A 72 -25.01 6.02 -3.45
CA SER A 72 -25.54 4.75 -2.92
C SER A 72 -25.62 3.72 -4.03
N SER A 73 -25.85 2.45 -3.70
CA SER A 73 -26.09 1.42 -4.72
C SER A 73 -27.30 1.72 -5.61
N ALA A 74 -28.29 2.46 -5.10
CA ALA A 74 -29.46 2.91 -5.85
C ALA A 74 -29.23 4.22 -6.64
N GLY A 75 -28.12 4.92 -6.40
CA GLY A 75 -27.79 6.21 -7.00
C GLY A 75 -26.29 6.47 -6.95
N PRO A 76 -25.48 5.80 -7.77
CA PRO A 76 -24.04 5.97 -7.77
C PRO A 76 -23.66 7.34 -8.36
N THR A 77 -22.59 7.94 -7.85
CA THR A 77 -22.00 9.18 -8.37
C THR A 77 -21.29 8.99 -9.72
N LEU A 78 -20.91 7.76 -10.05
CA LEU A 78 -20.44 7.32 -11.36
C LEU A 78 -21.04 5.94 -11.65
N ALA A 79 -21.84 5.83 -12.71
CA ALA A 79 -22.36 4.56 -13.21
C ALA A 79 -21.65 4.19 -14.51
N LEU A 80 -21.07 2.99 -14.55
CA LEU A 80 -20.59 2.36 -15.78
C LEU A 80 -21.63 1.34 -16.20
N ASP A 81 -22.40 1.66 -17.24
CA ASP A 81 -23.46 0.81 -17.78
C ASP A 81 -23.05 0.28 -19.17
N HIS A 82 -23.47 -0.94 -19.50
CA HIS A 82 -23.27 -1.52 -20.82
C HIS A 82 -24.60 -2.03 -21.37
N ALA A 83 -24.82 -1.80 -22.65
CA ALA A 83 -25.97 -2.39 -23.33
C ALA A 83 -25.75 -3.92 -23.48
N ILE A 84 -26.84 -4.70 -23.44
CA ILE A 84 -26.81 -6.18 -23.49
C ILE A 84 -26.06 -6.70 -24.73
N ASP A 85 -26.01 -5.91 -25.80
CA ASP A 85 -25.35 -6.21 -27.08
C ASP A 85 -23.90 -5.70 -27.17
N ARG A 86 -23.33 -5.15 -26.09
CA ARG A 86 -21.96 -4.61 -26.07
C ARG A 86 -21.13 -5.21 -24.96
N SER A 87 -19.83 -5.34 -25.21
CA SER A 87 -18.89 -5.75 -24.15
C SER A 87 -18.86 -4.70 -23.03
N PRO A 88 -18.87 -5.12 -21.75
CA PRO A 88 -18.64 -4.21 -20.64
C PRO A 88 -17.22 -3.63 -20.69
N LEU A 89 -16.95 -2.62 -19.85
CA LEU A 89 -15.57 -2.20 -19.60
C LEU A 89 -14.79 -3.39 -19.01
N ILE A 90 -13.82 -3.88 -19.75
CA ILE A 90 -12.90 -4.94 -19.31
C ILE A 90 -11.55 -4.28 -19.08
N LEU A 91 -11.06 -4.34 -17.85
CA LEU A 91 -9.69 -3.98 -17.54
C LEU A 91 -8.83 -5.25 -17.62
N SER A 92 -8.01 -5.35 -18.67
CA SER A 92 -7.09 -6.48 -18.84
C SER A 92 -5.88 -6.33 -17.92
N GLN A 93 -5.44 -7.45 -17.35
CA GLN A 93 -4.22 -7.49 -16.55
C GLN A 93 -3.00 -7.10 -17.38
N THR A 94 -2.10 -6.33 -16.77
CA THR A 94 -0.82 -5.90 -17.34
C THR A 94 0.27 -6.22 -16.33
N PRO A 95 1.35 -6.94 -16.70
CA PRO A 95 2.42 -7.23 -15.76
C PRO A 95 2.95 -5.97 -15.05
N ALA A 96 3.21 -6.04 -13.75
CA ALA A 96 3.55 -4.89 -12.92
C ALA A 96 4.86 -4.23 -13.36
N ALA A 97 5.79 -5.03 -13.91
CA ALA A 97 7.03 -4.54 -14.51
C ALA A 97 6.82 -3.75 -15.81
N ALA A 98 5.68 -3.95 -16.49
CA ALA A 98 5.29 -3.22 -17.69
C ALA A 98 4.44 -1.97 -17.37
N LEU A 99 4.01 -1.80 -16.11
CA LEU A 99 3.32 -0.58 -15.68
C LEU A 99 4.35 0.54 -15.46
N PRO A 100 4.21 1.69 -16.16
CA PRO A 100 5.10 2.83 -15.97
C PRO A 100 5.12 3.31 -14.51
N GLU A 101 6.28 3.75 -14.04
CA GLU A 101 6.39 4.40 -12.73
C GLU A 101 5.66 5.75 -12.71
N GLU A 102 5.75 6.48 -13.83
CA GLU A 102 4.96 7.67 -14.11
C GLU A 102 3.67 7.31 -14.85
N LEU A 103 2.55 7.36 -14.14
CA LEU A 103 1.22 7.09 -14.68
C LEU A 103 0.43 8.41 -14.72
N PRO A 104 0.08 8.92 -15.92
CA PRO A 104 -0.68 10.16 -16.05
C PRO A 104 -1.95 10.14 -15.19
N THR A 105 -2.27 11.28 -14.58
CA THR A 105 -3.45 11.40 -13.70
C THR A 105 -4.72 10.94 -14.42
N GLY A 106 -5.47 10.03 -13.80
CA GLY A 106 -6.70 9.45 -14.36
C GLY A 106 -6.50 8.16 -15.16
N SER A 107 -5.26 7.67 -15.30
CA SER A 107 -4.99 6.34 -15.84
C SER A 107 -5.51 5.25 -14.89
N LEU A 108 -6.05 4.16 -15.45
CA LEU A 108 -6.44 2.96 -14.73
C LEU A 108 -5.70 1.75 -15.33
N ALA A 109 -5.18 0.88 -14.49
CA ALA A 109 -4.62 -0.40 -14.90
C ALA A 109 -4.94 -1.48 -13.86
N ILE A 110 -4.94 -2.73 -14.30
CA ILE A 110 -5.00 -3.89 -13.42
C ILE A 110 -3.70 -4.65 -13.59
N ASP A 111 -3.03 -5.02 -12.50
CA ASP A 111 -1.82 -5.81 -12.59
C ASP A 111 -2.11 -7.33 -12.75
N GLU A 112 -1.08 -8.14 -12.94
CA GLU A 112 -1.19 -9.61 -13.05
C GLU A 112 -1.82 -10.27 -11.82
N SER A 113 -1.85 -9.57 -10.69
CA SER A 113 -2.42 -10.03 -9.43
C SER A 113 -3.89 -9.63 -9.26
N GLY A 114 -4.40 -8.79 -10.15
CA GLY A 114 -5.77 -8.28 -10.09
C GLY A 114 -5.89 -6.94 -9.33
N ASP A 115 -4.78 -6.27 -9.03
CA ASP A 115 -4.80 -5.02 -8.27
C ASP A 115 -5.10 -3.82 -9.15
N LEU A 116 -5.99 -2.95 -8.68
CA LEU A 116 -6.30 -1.70 -9.36
C LEU A 116 -5.23 -0.65 -9.07
N VAL A 117 -4.51 -0.28 -10.12
CA VAL A 117 -3.54 0.80 -10.14
C VAL A 117 -4.18 2.03 -10.78
N ILE A 118 -4.00 3.18 -10.13
CA ILE A 118 -4.47 4.47 -10.60
C ILE A 118 -3.29 5.43 -10.80
N GLY A 119 -3.37 6.24 -11.85
CA GLY A 119 -2.52 7.41 -12.00
C GLY A 119 -2.95 8.49 -11.02
N GLY A 120 -2.17 8.66 -9.95
CA GLY A 120 -2.41 9.60 -8.87
C GLY A 120 -1.95 11.03 -9.18
N ARG A 121 -2.10 11.91 -8.19
CA ARG A 121 -1.62 13.30 -8.26
C ARG A 121 -0.11 13.31 -8.51
N ALA A 122 0.34 14.26 -9.34
CA ALA A 122 1.73 14.37 -9.79
C ALA A 122 2.24 13.22 -10.68
N ASN A 123 1.34 12.56 -11.42
CA ASN A 123 1.65 11.48 -12.36
C ASN A 123 2.35 10.28 -11.72
N THR A 124 2.10 10.03 -10.43
CA THR A 124 2.68 8.87 -9.72
C THR A 124 1.70 7.71 -9.74
N ARG A 125 2.21 6.49 -9.94
CA ARG A 125 1.39 5.29 -9.78
C ARG A 125 0.98 5.09 -8.32
N ALA A 126 -0.28 4.76 -8.09
CA ALA A 126 -0.81 4.43 -6.76
C ALA A 126 -1.73 3.20 -6.84
N TYR A 127 -1.72 2.38 -5.80
CA TYR A 127 -2.58 1.19 -5.69
C TYR A 127 -3.83 1.54 -4.90
N VAL A 128 -5.00 1.06 -5.34
CA VAL A 128 -6.26 1.23 -4.62
C VAL A 128 -6.38 0.18 -3.53
N ASN A 129 -6.21 0.61 -2.29
CA ASN A 129 -6.46 -0.24 -1.13
C ASN A 129 -7.98 -0.35 -0.90
N THR A 130 -8.49 -1.57 -0.72
CA THR A 130 -9.88 -1.78 -0.26
C THR A 130 -9.90 -2.22 1.20
N SER A 131 -11.08 -2.24 1.83
CA SER A 131 -11.25 -2.77 3.20
C SER A 131 -10.81 -4.23 3.36
N ARG A 132 -10.66 -4.97 2.26
CA ARG A 132 -10.11 -6.33 2.26
C ARG A 132 -8.58 -6.36 2.36
N TRP A 133 -7.89 -5.24 2.08
CA TRP A 133 -6.43 -5.17 1.86
C TRP A 133 -5.74 -3.96 2.51
N ALA A 134 -6.46 -3.18 3.33
CA ALA A 134 -5.86 -2.17 4.18
C ALA A 134 -4.98 -2.88 5.24
N ASN A 135 -3.66 -2.88 5.03
CA ASN A 135 -2.62 -3.43 5.90
C ASN A 135 -2.88 -4.89 6.34
N ARG A 136 -2.37 -5.88 5.60
CA ARG A 136 -2.47 -7.30 6.00
C ARG A 136 -1.31 -7.68 6.91
N THR A 137 -1.60 -8.31 8.05
CA THR A 137 -0.58 -9.03 8.82
C THR A 137 -0.33 -10.39 8.19
N LEU A 138 0.92 -10.66 7.78
CA LEU A 138 1.39 -11.96 7.33
C LEU A 138 2.21 -12.62 8.43
N ALA A 139 1.82 -13.81 8.85
CA ALA A 139 2.66 -14.64 9.71
C ALA A 139 3.81 -15.21 8.87
N VAL A 140 5.05 -15.07 9.37
CA VAL A 140 6.25 -15.60 8.71
C VAL A 140 6.84 -16.68 9.63
N PRO A 141 7.26 -17.85 9.11
CA PRO A 141 8.04 -18.79 9.91
C PRO A 141 9.19 -18.03 10.59
N PRO A 142 9.44 -18.18 11.91
CA PRO A 142 10.43 -17.36 12.58
C PRO A 142 11.80 -17.44 11.89
N ARG A 143 12.28 -16.29 11.39
CA ARG A 143 13.58 -16.18 10.72
C ARG A 143 14.49 -15.29 11.54
N ARG A 144 15.62 -15.84 11.95
CA ARG A 144 16.68 -15.04 12.57
C ARG A 144 17.29 -14.10 11.54
N VAL A 145 17.45 -12.83 11.91
CA VAL A 145 18.07 -11.80 11.07
C VAL A 145 19.26 -11.14 11.76
N LEU A 146 19.43 -11.36 13.07
CA LEU A 146 20.61 -10.92 13.81
C LEU A 146 20.91 -11.88 14.96
N ASP A 147 22.18 -12.21 15.14
CA ASP A 147 22.77 -12.67 16.40
C ASP A 147 24.15 -12.04 16.54
N THR A 148 24.31 -11.05 17.43
CA THR A 148 25.58 -10.34 17.57
C THR A 148 26.69 -11.24 18.11
N ARG A 149 26.37 -12.38 18.73
CA ARG A 149 27.34 -13.40 19.19
C ARG A 149 27.97 -14.18 18.04
N SER A 150 27.36 -14.11 16.86
CA SER A 150 27.82 -14.79 15.64
C SER A 150 27.59 -13.88 14.43
N ILE A 151 27.98 -12.61 14.54
CA ILE A 151 27.62 -11.58 13.57
C ILE A 151 28.07 -11.91 12.14
N ASN A 152 29.18 -12.63 11.98
CA ASN A 152 29.67 -13.08 10.67
C ASN A 152 28.69 -14.03 9.97
N SER A 153 27.87 -14.77 10.71
CA SER A 153 26.83 -15.66 10.17
C SER A 153 25.54 -14.93 9.80
N TRP A 154 25.37 -13.69 10.25
CA TRP A 154 24.15 -12.87 10.06
C TRP A 154 24.44 -11.54 9.36
N GLY A 155 25.66 -11.39 8.80
CA GLY A 155 26.13 -10.14 8.20
C GLY A 155 25.31 -9.67 7.00
N ASP A 156 24.65 -10.59 6.28
CA ASP A 156 23.85 -10.27 5.09
C ASP A 156 22.67 -9.33 5.38
N TYR A 157 22.13 -9.38 6.60
CA TYR A 157 21.05 -8.49 7.03
C TYR A 157 21.58 -7.18 7.62
N VAL A 158 22.86 -7.11 8.00
CA VAL A 158 23.45 -5.93 8.65
C VAL A 158 23.87 -4.92 7.59
N VAL A 159 23.15 -3.80 7.54
CA VAL A 159 23.41 -2.71 6.58
C VAL A 159 24.22 -1.55 7.18
N GLY A 160 24.46 -1.57 8.48
CA GLY A 160 25.28 -0.57 9.17
C GLY A 160 25.50 -0.90 10.64
N GLY A 161 26.58 -0.37 11.23
CA GLY A 161 26.86 -0.51 12.67
C GLY A 161 27.48 -1.85 13.09
N ALA A 162 27.91 -2.71 12.16
CA ALA A 162 28.60 -3.96 12.50
C ALA A 162 29.83 -3.76 13.40
N GLY A 163 30.61 -2.69 13.17
CA GLY A 163 31.77 -2.32 13.99
C GLY A 163 31.44 -1.89 15.42
N ASN A 164 30.16 -1.71 15.75
CA ASN A 164 29.71 -1.44 17.11
C ASN A 164 29.59 -2.72 17.95
N VAL A 165 29.70 -3.90 17.34
CA VAL A 165 29.76 -5.18 18.05
C VAL A 165 31.21 -5.47 18.45
N ASP A 166 31.44 -5.72 19.73
CA ASP A 166 32.76 -6.07 20.23
C ASP A 166 33.14 -7.54 19.97
N ALA A 167 34.39 -7.89 20.29
CA ALA A 167 34.91 -9.24 20.07
C ALA A 167 34.18 -10.33 20.89
N THR A 168 33.40 -9.96 21.90
CA THR A 168 32.59 -10.87 22.71
C THR A 168 31.15 -11.01 22.18
N GLY A 169 30.84 -10.34 21.07
CA GLY A 169 29.53 -10.36 20.45
C GLY A 169 28.51 -9.46 21.14
N LYS A 170 28.94 -8.49 21.95
CA LYS A 170 28.04 -7.49 22.55
C LYS A 170 28.00 -6.24 21.68
N LEU A 171 26.80 -5.73 21.43
CA LEU A 171 26.62 -4.39 20.91
C LEU A 171 27.05 -3.39 21.99
N ARG A 172 27.91 -2.44 21.65
CA ARG A 172 28.45 -1.44 22.59
C ARG A 172 27.34 -0.52 23.11
N ALA A 173 27.50 -0.05 24.35
CA ALA A 173 26.59 0.92 24.94
C ALA A 173 26.52 2.21 24.11
N LYS A 174 25.31 2.78 24.00
CA LYS A 174 25.00 4.01 23.25
C LYS A 174 25.34 3.93 21.76
N THR A 175 25.20 2.74 21.18
CA THR A 175 25.39 2.52 19.75
C THR A 175 24.18 1.83 19.14
N SER A 176 24.13 1.83 17.81
CA SER A 176 23.07 1.18 17.04
C SER A 176 23.65 0.20 16.04
N ILE A 177 22.84 -0.80 15.70
CA ILE A 177 23.03 -1.67 14.54
C ILE A 177 21.81 -1.55 13.63
N HIS A 178 22.04 -1.52 12.32
CA HIS A 178 21.01 -1.29 11.31
C HIS A 178 20.83 -2.57 10.50
N LEU A 179 19.59 -3.01 10.36
CA LEU A 179 19.20 -4.25 9.71
C LEU A 179 18.28 -3.96 8.53
N SER A 180 18.46 -4.66 7.41
CA SER A 180 17.50 -4.71 6.31
C SER A 180 17.00 -6.13 6.13
N ILE A 181 15.70 -6.27 5.99
CA ILE A 181 15.04 -7.57 5.74
C ILE A 181 14.58 -7.73 4.29
N SER A 182 15.08 -6.88 3.39
CA SER A 182 14.77 -6.90 1.95
C SER A 182 15.05 -8.26 1.27
N THR A 183 15.96 -9.06 1.82
CA THR A 183 16.29 -10.40 1.30
C THR A 183 15.28 -11.48 1.70
N LEU A 184 14.32 -11.18 2.58
CA LEU A 184 13.22 -12.10 2.87
C LEU A 184 12.23 -12.09 1.69
N PRO A 185 11.82 -13.26 1.17
CA PRO A 185 11.08 -13.36 -0.08
C PRO A 185 9.70 -12.69 -0.04
N GLU A 186 9.10 -12.53 1.14
CA GLU A 186 7.79 -11.93 1.33
C GLU A 186 7.82 -10.39 1.40
N VAL A 187 9.00 -9.79 1.63
CA VAL A 187 9.13 -8.37 2.00
C VAL A 187 8.94 -7.42 0.82
N GLU A 188 9.74 -7.58 -0.24
CA GLU A 188 9.68 -6.73 -1.43
C GLU A 188 8.35 -6.92 -2.18
N PRO A 189 7.92 -8.16 -2.53
CA PRO A 189 6.64 -8.36 -3.19
C PRO A 189 5.47 -7.85 -2.34
N GLY A 190 5.53 -8.06 -1.02
CA GLY A 190 4.50 -7.63 -0.07
C GLY A 190 4.47 -6.14 0.19
N ARG A 191 5.47 -5.38 -0.29
CA ARG A 191 5.68 -3.97 0.07
C ARG A 191 5.56 -3.79 1.58
N ALA A 192 6.36 -4.55 2.33
CA ALA A 192 6.28 -4.57 3.78
C ALA A 192 6.48 -3.16 4.39
N LEU A 193 5.54 -2.76 5.25
CA LEU A 193 5.55 -1.47 5.95
C LEU A 193 6.12 -1.57 7.36
N ALA A 194 5.96 -2.73 8.00
CA ALA A 194 6.43 -3.00 9.36
C ALA A 194 6.74 -4.49 9.52
N ALA A 195 7.50 -4.83 10.56
CA ALA A 195 7.80 -6.20 10.95
C ALA A 195 7.50 -6.44 12.43
N TYR A 196 6.96 -7.62 12.75
CA TYR A 196 6.94 -8.14 14.12
C TYR A 196 8.25 -8.87 14.37
N VAL A 197 9.04 -8.36 15.32
CA VAL A 197 10.34 -8.89 15.67
C VAL A 197 10.39 -9.30 17.14
N ASN A 198 10.84 -10.51 17.41
CA ASN A 198 11.23 -10.92 18.75
C ASN A 198 12.67 -10.45 18.99
N VAL A 199 12.84 -9.48 19.87
CA VAL A 199 14.16 -8.98 20.28
C VAL A 199 14.55 -9.63 21.59
N THR A 200 15.74 -10.23 21.63
CA THR A 200 16.28 -10.87 22.83
C THR A 200 17.62 -10.23 23.18
N VAL A 201 17.80 -9.87 24.45
CA VAL A 201 19.08 -9.47 25.00
C VAL A 201 19.68 -10.62 25.79
N ALA A 202 20.99 -10.80 25.73
CA ALA A 202 21.70 -11.82 26.47
C ALA A 202 23.05 -11.30 26.99
N GLY A 203 23.40 -11.66 28.22
CA GLY A 203 24.65 -11.25 28.82
C GLY A 203 24.76 -9.73 28.95
N THR A 204 23.71 -9.08 29.45
CA THR A 204 23.72 -7.64 29.75
C THR A 204 24.91 -7.27 30.65
N VAL A 205 25.50 -6.08 30.49
CA VAL A 205 26.69 -5.67 31.28
C VAL A 205 26.33 -4.83 32.50
N ALA A 206 25.28 -4.01 32.39
CA ALA A 206 24.71 -3.20 33.47
C ALA A 206 23.23 -2.95 33.14
N GLY A 207 22.45 -2.42 34.07
CA GLY A 207 21.07 -1.99 33.81
C GLY A 207 20.97 -1.06 32.59
N GLY A 208 19.86 -1.16 31.84
CA GLY A 208 19.71 -0.44 30.59
C GLY A 208 18.48 -0.85 29.80
N PHE A 209 18.46 -0.41 28.54
CA PHE A 209 17.35 -0.67 27.63
C PHE A 209 17.81 -0.74 26.18
N LEU A 210 16.94 -1.30 25.36
CA LEU A 210 17.04 -1.37 23.91
C LEU A 210 15.83 -0.67 23.29
N THR A 211 16.04 -0.01 22.15
CA THR A 211 15.00 0.59 21.33
C THR A 211 15.07 0.01 19.91
N ALA A 212 13.99 -0.62 19.46
CA ALA A 212 13.80 -0.98 18.05
C ALA A 212 12.97 0.11 17.38
N HIS A 213 13.46 0.66 16.27
CA HIS A 213 12.80 1.75 15.57
C HIS A 213 13.08 1.74 14.07
N SER A 214 12.27 2.46 13.29
CA SER A 214 12.52 2.65 11.85
C SER A 214 13.88 3.27 11.63
N ALA A 215 14.62 2.78 10.63
CA ALA A 215 15.93 3.33 10.30
C ALA A 215 15.85 4.71 9.61
N SER A 216 14.65 5.13 9.19
CA SER A 216 14.41 6.45 8.57
C SER A 216 14.21 7.58 9.58
N VAL A 217 14.16 7.29 10.88
CA VAL A 217 13.91 8.30 11.93
C VAL A 217 15.05 8.30 12.95
N ALA A 218 15.24 9.45 13.61
CA ALA A 218 16.14 9.53 14.75
C ALA A 218 15.70 8.57 15.87
N THR A 219 16.67 7.98 16.58
CA THR A 219 16.40 7.04 17.68
C THR A 219 15.43 7.65 18.70
N PRO A 220 14.24 7.06 18.90
CA PRO A 220 13.29 7.54 19.90
C PRO A 220 13.83 7.44 21.32
N GLY A 221 13.37 8.32 22.20
CA GLY A 221 13.67 8.27 23.65
C GLY A 221 12.90 7.17 24.41
N THR A 222 12.03 6.42 23.74
CA THR A 222 11.23 5.32 24.32
C THR A 222 11.95 3.98 24.17
N SER A 223 11.80 3.10 25.16
CA SER A 223 12.40 1.76 25.13
C SER A 223 11.42 0.69 24.64
N SER A 224 11.96 -0.34 24.00
CA SER A 224 11.23 -1.55 23.58
C SER A 224 11.46 -2.71 24.54
N LEU A 225 12.61 -2.78 25.19
CA LEU A 225 12.94 -3.80 26.20
C LEU A 225 13.88 -3.21 27.24
N ASN A 226 13.63 -3.47 28.52
CA ASN A 226 14.40 -2.95 29.65
C ASN A 226 14.98 -4.09 30.48
N TRP A 227 16.11 -3.85 31.14
CA TRP A 227 16.76 -4.79 32.06
C TRP A 227 17.44 -4.04 33.20
N TRP A 228 17.66 -4.73 34.31
CA TRP A 228 18.01 -4.09 35.59
C TRP A 228 19.45 -4.35 36.03
N GLY A 229 20.13 -5.35 35.48
CA GLY A 229 21.46 -5.73 35.93
C GLY A 229 22.25 -6.54 34.92
N PRO A 230 23.45 -7.00 35.30
CA PRO A 230 24.28 -7.83 34.44
C PRO A 230 23.72 -9.25 34.26
N ASN A 231 24.18 -9.91 33.21
CA ASN A 231 23.96 -11.33 32.91
C ASN A 231 22.49 -11.77 32.80
N GLN A 232 21.59 -10.86 32.40
CA GLN A 232 20.19 -11.19 32.15
C GLN A 232 19.99 -11.71 30.72
N ILE A 233 18.97 -12.56 30.57
CA ILE A 233 18.43 -13.01 29.29
C ILE A 233 16.95 -12.68 29.30
N LEU A 234 16.53 -11.75 28.44
CA LEU A 234 15.16 -11.23 28.39
C LEU A 234 14.76 -11.04 26.93
N SER A 235 13.48 -11.25 26.62
CA SER A 235 12.94 -11.08 25.27
C SER A 235 11.64 -10.27 25.28
N ASN A 236 11.37 -9.58 24.18
CA ASN A 236 10.08 -8.92 23.94
C ASN A 236 9.72 -8.99 22.45
N LEU A 237 8.43 -9.12 22.14
CA LEU A 237 7.92 -8.98 20.76
C LEU A 237 7.62 -7.51 20.50
N VAL A 238 8.14 -6.98 19.39
CA VAL A 238 8.04 -5.57 19.03
C VAL A 238 7.56 -5.45 17.60
N GLU A 239 6.57 -4.60 17.35
CA GLU A 239 6.26 -4.12 16.01
C GLU A 239 7.20 -2.95 15.68
N VAL A 240 7.94 -3.06 14.58
CA VAL A 240 8.85 -2.01 14.12
C VAL A 240 8.50 -1.57 12.71
N GLN A 241 8.27 -0.27 12.53
CA GLN A 241 8.10 0.32 11.22
C GLN A 241 9.38 0.17 10.39
N LEU A 242 9.25 -0.24 9.13
CA LEU A 242 10.36 -0.33 8.19
C LEU A 242 10.58 1.00 7.50
N GLY A 243 11.84 1.29 7.20
CA GLY A 243 12.28 2.50 6.51
C GLY A 243 13.44 2.21 5.57
N ALA A 244 14.36 3.16 5.44
CA ALA A 244 15.56 3.04 4.64
C ALA A 244 16.79 3.47 5.43
N TYR A 245 17.93 2.82 5.16
CA TYR A 245 19.23 3.19 5.72
C TYR A 245 20.32 3.07 4.66
N GLY A 246 21.07 4.14 4.39
CA GLY A 246 22.15 4.11 3.40
C GLY A 246 21.69 3.66 2.00
N GLY A 247 20.45 3.97 1.61
CA GLY A 247 19.85 3.52 0.34
C GLY A 247 19.26 2.10 0.36
N ARG A 248 19.43 1.33 1.44
CA ARG A 248 18.79 0.01 1.60
C ARG A 248 17.37 0.18 2.15
N GLY A 249 16.36 -0.25 1.38
CA GLY A 249 14.96 -0.30 1.83
C GLY A 249 14.71 -1.36 2.90
N PHE A 250 13.48 -1.39 3.42
CA PHE A 250 12.99 -2.36 4.41
C PHE A 250 13.90 -2.49 5.64
N SER A 251 14.40 -1.35 6.10
CA SER A 251 15.41 -1.25 7.14
C SER A 251 14.86 -0.76 8.47
N PHE A 252 15.34 -1.34 9.57
CA PHE A 252 15.09 -0.89 10.93
C PHE A 252 16.39 -0.90 11.75
N SER A 253 16.35 -0.28 12.91
CA SER A 253 17.52 -0.08 13.77
C SER A 253 17.27 -0.62 15.17
N ILE A 254 18.32 -1.18 15.75
CA ILE A 254 18.38 -1.55 17.15
C ILE A 254 19.42 -0.66 17.84
N TYR A 255 18.97 0.14 18.79
CA TYR A 255 19.82 0.94 19.69
C TYR A 255 19.91 0.27 21.07
N THR A 256 21.09 0.30 21.70
CA THR A 256 21.26 -0.18 23.09
C THR A 256 21.86 0.89 23.99
N ALA A 257 21.23 1.19 25.12
CA ALA A 257 21.72 2.13 26.12
C ALA A 257 22.85 1.56 26.99
N SER A 258 22.87 0.24 27.19
CA SER A 258 23.91 -0.50 27.92
C SER A 258 24.34 -1.72 27.09
N ALA A 259 25.61 -2.12 27.20
CA ALA A 259 26.16 -3.16 26.34
C ALA A 259 25.51 -4.52 26.61
N THR A 260 25.19 -5.25 25.54
CA THR A 260 24.53 -6.56 25.60
C THR A 260 24.67 -7.30 24.27
N SER A 261 24.55 -8.63 24.27
CA SER A 261 24.31 -9.36 23.02
C SER A 261 22.86 -9.19 22.60
N VAL A 262 22.62 -9.04 21.30
CA VAL A 262 21.28 -8.86 20.73
C VAL A 262 21.02 -9.97 19.72
N ILE A 263 19.84 -10.57 19.82
CA ILE A 263 19.30 -11.54 18.89
C ILE A 263 17.97 -11.00 18.39
N VAL A 264 17.73 -11.07 17.08
CA VAL A 264 16.48 -10.61 16.46
C VAL A 264 15.96 -11.68 15.53
N ASP A 265 14.71 -12.08 15.76
CA ASP A 265 13.96 -13.00 14.92
C ASP A 265 12.72 -12.28 14.37
N VAL A 266 12.49 -12.34 13.05
CA VAL A 266 11.27 -11.84 12.39
C VAL A 266 10.22 -12.94 12.43
N SER A 267 9.01 -12.63 12.90
CA SER A 267 7.89 -13.59 13.01
C SER A 267 6.62 -13.14 12.29
N GLY A 268 6.59 -11.93 11.73
CA GLY A 268 5.47 -11.45 10.95
C GLY A 268 5.77 -10.13 10.25
N LEU A 269 4.95 -9.78 9.26
CA LEU A 269 5.06 -8.56 8.46
C LEU A 269 3.70 -7.87 8.37
N ILE A 270 3.72 -6.54 8.24
CA ILE A 270 2.56 -5.77 7.80
C ILE A 270 2.79 -5.40 6.34
N LEU A 271 1.93 -5.89 5.44
CA LEU A 271 2.06 -5.76 4.00
C LEU A 271 1.07 -4.74 3.43
N ALA A 272 1.51 -4.03 2.39
CA ALA A 272 0.69 -3.10 1.62
C ALA A 272 0.36 -3.60 0.20
N ASN A 273 0.97 -4.71 -0.23
CA ASN A 273 0.64 -5.37 -1.49
C ASN A 273 -0.22 -6.63 -1.23
N PRO A 274 -1.44 -6.73 -1.78
CA PRO A 274 -2.32 -7.88 -1.61
C PRO A 274 -1.87 -9.16 -2.35
N ALA A 275 -0.96 -9.03 -3.32
CA ALA A 275 -0.52 -10.12 -4.20
C ALA A 275 0.65 -10.97 -3.68
N ALA A 276 1.31 -10.53 -2.61
CA ALA A 276 2.45 -11.28 -2.10
C ALA A 276 2.00 -12.61 -1.48
N PRO A 277 2.75 -13.70 -1.72
CA PRO A 277 2.44 -15.03 -1.21
C PRO A 277 2.23 -15.05 0.32
#